data_AF-A0A369B1H7-F1
#
_entry.id   AF-A0A369B1H7-F1
#
_cell.length_a   1.000
_cell.length_b   1.000
_cell.length_c   1.000
_cell.angle_alpha   90.00
_cell.angle_beta   90.00
_cell.angle_gamma   90.00
#
_symmetry.space_group_name_H-M   'P 1'
#
loop_
_entity.id
_entity.type
_entity.pdbx_description
1 polymer ?
#
loop_
_entity_poly.entity_id
_entity_poly.type
_entity_poly.pdbx_seq_one_letter_code
_entity_poly.pdbx_strand_id
1 'polypeptide(L)'
;MRFITEIDLRNDYRQTPFNTYKLATKDKLTSEARQFLQDRKITIITEEQVETTEIAGEIDVTSVEDEQLNLTAQLLYTDTLKLVLLAKEKCSDICEELYAISLVIKQMSSSKKQEITLKMPSETNVTWQDKVTLNQLFSQEGDLIVHLLNLEAKLNIFKEESKEVMTSEQKEQLEIISFKLRFLTAQLIGE
;
A
#
# COMPACT_ATOMS: atom_id res chain seq x y z
N MET A 1 18.88 -40.06 -15.22
CA MET A 1 19.10 -38.85 -16.02
C MET A 1 17.77 -38.43 -16.58
N ARG A 2 17.16 -37.39 -16.02
CA ARG A 2 15.89 -36.86 -16.53
C ARG A 2 16.19 -35.68 -17.44
N PHE A 3 15.47 -35.58 -18.56
CA PHE A 3 15.49 -34.40 -19.39
C PHE A 3 14.33 -33.50 -18.99
N ILE A 4 14.65 -32.26 -18.62
CA ILE A 4 13.65 -31.22 -18.32
C ILE A 4 13.33 -30.52 -19.64
N THR A 5 12.05 -30.54 -20.00
CA THR A 5 11.54 -29.92 -21.22
C THR A 5 10.96 -28.55 -20.95
N GLU A 6 10.78 -27.74 -22.00
CA GLU A 6 10.09 -26.45 -21.88
C GLU A 6 8.67 -26.63 -21.33
N ILE A 7 7.97 -27.70 -21.73
CA ILE A 7 6.59 -27.96 -21.31
C ILE A 7 6.52 -28.16 -19.79
N ASP A 8 7.49 -28.87 -19.21
CA ASP A 8 7.61 -29.06 -17.77
C ASP A 8 7.75 -27.71 -17.07
N LEU A 9 8.73 -26.89 -17.50
CA LEU A 9 8.98 -25.57 -16.94
C LEU A 9 7.80 -24.60 -17.10
N ARG A 10 7.10 -24.67 -18.23
CA ARG A 10 5.96 -23.80 -18.54
C ARG A 10 4.75 -24.15 -17.67
N ASN A 11 4.53 -25.43 -17.39
CA ASN A 11 3.48 -25.88 -16.48
C ASN A 11 3.78 -25.42 -15.05
N ASP A 12 5.02 -25.62 -14.59
CA ASP A 12 5.45 -25.20 -13.26
C ASP A 12 5.34 -23.68 -13.09
N TYR A 13 5.78 -22.91 -14.10
CA TYR A 13 5.74 -21.45 -14.06
C TYR A 13 4.31 -20.89 -14.12
N ARG A 14 3.37 -21.60 -14.75
CA ARG A 14 1.95 -21.20 -14.78
C ARG A 14 1.27 -21.40 -13.43
N GLN A 15 1.66 -22.43 -12.68
CA GLN A 15 1.11 -22.67 -11.34
C GLN A 15 1.70 -21.71 -10.33
N THR A 16 3.01 -21.50 -10.38
CA THR A 16 3.75 -20.61 -9.49
C THR A 16 4.90 -19.97 -10.26
N PRO A 17 4.82 -18.67 -10.61
CA PRO A 17 5.92 -17.97 -11.26
C PRO A 17 7.18 -18.00 -10.38
N PHE A 18 8.34 -18.23 -11.00
CA PHE A 18 9.63 -18.33 -10.30
C PHE A 18 10.72 -17.55 -11.02
N ASN A 19 11.65 -16.97 -10.26
CA ASN A 19 12.81 -16.22 -10.79
C ASN A 19 14.12 -17.03 -10.74
N THR A 20 14.10 -18.19 -10.10
CA THR A 20 15.24 -19.11 -10.00
C THR A 20 14.78 -20.54 -10.30
N TYR A 21 15.63 -21.31 -10.99
CA TYR A 21 15.39 -22.72 -11.28
C TYR A 21 16.58 -23.56 -10.80
N LYS A 22 16.31 -24.47 -9.86
CA LYS A 22 17.32 -25.40 -9.32
C LYS A 22 17.44 -26.60 -10.24
N LEU A 23 18.61 -26.79 -10.84
CA LEU A 23 18.91 -27.93 -11.70
C LEU A 23 19.69 -28.98 -10.91
N ALA A 24 19.10 -30.14 -10.69
CA ALA A 24 19.75 -31.26 -10.03
C ALA A 24 20.92 -31.79 -10.88
N THR A 25 22.00 -32.25 -10.24
CA THR A 25 23.25 -32.69 -10.89
C THR A 25 23.03 -33.83 -11.90
N LYS A 26 21.95 -34.61 -11.72
CA LYS A 26 21.59 -35.76 -12.56
C LYS A 26 20.62 -35.42 -13.70
N ASP A 27 20.15 -34.18 -13.76
CA ASP A 27 19.14 -33.72 -14.71
C ASP A 27 19.75 -32.82 -15.77
N LYS A 28 19.20 -32.90 -16.99
CA LYS A 28 19.65 -32.10 -18.12
C LYS A 28 18.50 -31.27 -18.66
N LEU A 29 18.75 -29.99 -18.90
CA LEU A 29 17.83 -29.14 -19.66
C LEU A 29 17.94 -29.50 -21.14
N THR A 30 16.80 -29.61 -21.80
CA THR A 30 16.74 -29.53 -23.26
C THR A 30 17.11 -28.12 -23.74
N SER A 31 17.46 -27.97 -25.02
CA SER A 31 17.76 -26.66 -25.61
C SER A 31 16.59 -25.69 -25.48
N GLU A 32 15.37 -26.17 -25.69
CA GLU A 32 14.14 -25.39 -25.56
C GLU A 32 13.87 -24.96 -24.11
N ALA A 33 14.08 -25.87 -23.15
CA ALA A 33 13.98 -25.54 -21.73
C ALA A 33 14.97 -24.45 -21.30
N ARG A 34 16.21 -24.50 -21.80
CA ARG A 34 17.22 -23.48 -21.52
C ARG A 34 16.83 -22.13 -22.12
N GLN A 35 16.32 -22.12 -23.35
CA GLN A 35 15.87 -20.90 -24.02
C GLN A 35 14.71 -20.24 -23.24
N PHE A 36 13.74 -21.05 -22.80
CA PHE A 36 12.62 -20.57 -22.00
C PHE A 36 13.04 -19.87 -20.70
N LEU A 37 14.01 -20.44 -19.98
CA LEU A 37 14.55 -19.83 -18.76
C LEU A 37 15.27 -18.52 -19.07
N GLN A 38 16.03 -18.47 -20.18
CA GLN A 38 16.76 -17.27 -20.60
C GLN A 38 15.82 -16.14 -21.02
N ASP A 39 14.78 -16.43 -21.81
CA ASP A 39 13.80 -15.46 -22.29
C ASP A 39 13.06 -14.77 -21.13
N ARG A 40 12.89 -15.48 -20.01
CA ARG A 40 12.25 -14.97 -18.79
C ARG A 40 13.21 -14.47 -17.72
N LYS A 41 14.52 -14.40 -18.02
CA LYS A 41 15.58 -14.00 -17.08
C LYS A 41 15.60 -14.81 -15.78
N ILE A 42 15.29 -16.11 -15.87
CA ILE A 42 15.26 -17.02 -14.73
C ILE A 42 16.68 -17.56 -14.50
N THR A 43 17.20 -17.42 -13.29
CA THR A 43 18.58 -17.83 -12.94
C THR A 43 18.65 -19.33 -12.69
N ILE A 44 19.61 -20.02 -13.32
CA ILE A 44 19.83 -21.46 -13.14
C ILE A 44 20.88 -21.67 -12.05
N ILE A 45 20.56 -22.46 -11.02
CA ILE A 45 21.48 -22.81 -9.92
C ILE A 45 21.78 -24.31 -9.99
N THR A 46 23.06 -24.68 -9.93
CA THR A 46 23.51 -26.09 -9.98
C THR A 46 23.98 -26.53 -8.59
N GLU A 47 23.71 -27.78 -8.21
CA GLU A 47 23.97 -28.35 -6.88
C GLU A 47 25.44 -28.29 -6.39
N GLU A 48 26.43 -28.08 -7.27
CA GLU A 48 27.85 -27.91 -6.87
C GLU A 48 28.19 -26.51 -6.32
N GLN A 49 27.26 -25.55 -6.37
CA GLN A 49 27.44 -24.21 -5.77
C GLN A 49 26.78 -24.08 -4.38
N VAL A 50 26.82 -25.15 -3.58
CA VAL A 50 26.28 -25.14 -2.21
C VAL A 50 27.41 -25.32 -1.21
N GLU A 51 28.29 -24.32 -1.11
CA GLU A 51 28.91 -23.98 0.18
C GLU A 51 28.16 -22.77 0.73
N THR A 52 27.34 -23.02 1.75
CA THR A 52 26.57 -22.02 2.52
C THR A 52 25.61 -21.16 1.70
N THR A 53 24.47 -21.72 1.32
CA THR A 53 23.21 -20.98 1.42
C THR A 53 22.07 -21.96 1.63
N GLU A 54 21.77 -22.22 2.90
CA GLU A 54 20.45 -22.69 3.30
C GLU A 54 19.46 -21.60 2.88
N ILE A 55 18.87 -21.74 1.69
CA ILE A 55 17.61 -21.06 1.36
C ILE A 55 16.55 -22.16 1.35
N ALA A 56 16.18 -22.55 2.58
CA ALA A 56 14.79 -22.78 2.90
C ALA A 56 14.02 -21.57 2.37
N GLY A 57 12.83 -21.79 1.79
CA GLY A 57 11.97 -20.69 1.39
C GLY A 57 11.50 -19.92 2.62
N GLU A 58 12.36 -19.06 3.17
CA GLU A 58 11.92 -17.81 3.75
C GLU A 58 11.47 -16.98 2.56
N ILE A 59 10.16 -16.90 2.37
CA ILE A 59 9.58 -15.69 1.81
C ILE A 59 10.23 -14.59 2.65
N ASP A 60 10.99 -13.71 2.01
CA ASP A 60 11.54 -12.53 2.65
C ASP A 60 10.34 -11.68 3.09
N VAL A 61 9.83 -11.95 4.30
CA VAL A 61 8.59 -11.40 4.87
C VAL A 61 8.66 -9.88 4.82
N THR A 62 9.85 -9.33 5.05
CA THR A 62 10.20 -7.93 4.91
C THR A 62 9.90 -7.35 3.52
N SER A 63 10.23 -8.07 2.44
CA SER A 63 9.97 -7.60 1.07
C SER A 63 8.48 -7.57 0.69
N VAL A 64 7.68 -8.48 1.27
CA VAL A 64 6.22 -8.56 1.04
C VAL A 64 5.49 -7.50 1.87
N GLU A 65 5.92 -7.26 3.11
CA GLU A 65 5.40 -6.22 3.98
C GLU A 65 5.66 -4.82 3.39
N ASP A 66 6.85 -4.59 2.81
CA ASP A 66 7.18 -3.34 2.14
C ASP A 66 6.32 -3.08 0.88
N GLU A 67 6.04 -4.12 0.09
CA GLU A 67 5.18 -4.00 -1.09
C GLU A 67 3.71 -3.77 -0.70
N GLN A 68 3.21 -4.50 0.31
CA GLN A 68 1.86 -4.32 0.86
C GLN A 68 1.68 -2.91 1.42
N LEU A 69 2.66 -2.41 2.18
CA LEU A 69 2.61 -1.06 2.75
C LEU A 69 2.54 0.02 1.65
N ASN A 70 3.31 -0.15 0.58
CA ASN A 70 3.27 0.73 -0.58
C ASN A 70 1.90 0.69 -1.29
N LEU A 71 1.30 -0.48 -1.45
CA LEU A 71 -0.04 -0.63 -2.02
C LEU A 71 -1.11 0.03 -1.13
N THR A 72 -1.04 -0.13 0.19
CA THR A 72 -1.95 0.54 1.14
C THR A 72 -1.80 2.07 1.04
N ALA A 73 -0.57 2.58 0.94
CA ALA A 73 -0.33 4.02 0.77
C ALA A 73 -0.89 4.56 -0.56
N GLN A 74 -0.74 3.81 -1.66
CA GLN A 74 -1.33 4.17 -2.95
C GLN A 74 -2.86 4.19 -2.89
N LEU A 75 -3.46 3.20 -2.22
CA LEU A 75 -4.91 3.16 -2.02
C LEU A 75 -5.40 4.39 -1.27
N LEU A 76 -4.76 4.73 -0.14
CA LEU A 76 -5.05 5.92 0.65
C LEU A 76 -4.96 7.21 -0.18
N TYR A 77 -3.92 7.33 -1.00
CA TYR A 77 -3.76 8.47 -1.89
C TYR A 77 -4.93 8.58 -2.88
N THR A 78 -5.29 7.49 -3.55
CA THR A 78 -6.37 7.48 -4.53
C THR A 78 -7.75 7.74 -3.91
N ASP A 79 -8.02 7.19 -2.73
CA ASP A 79 -9.27 7.43 -2.00
C ASP A 79 -9.37 8.88 -1.53
N THR A 80 -8.26 9.48 -1.12
CA THR A 80 -8.21 10.90 -0.77
C THR A 80 -8.51 11.76 -1.99
N LEU A 81 -7.94 11.47 -3.16
CA LEU A 81 -8.27 12.18 -4.41
C LEU A 81 -9.73 12.01 -4.83
N LYS A 82 -10.31 10.82 -4.62
CA LYS A 82 -11.75 10.61 -4.85
C LYS A 82 -12.58 11.52 -3.95
N LEU A 83 -12.20 11.64 -2.68
CA LEU A 83 -12.82 12.56 -1.72
C LEU A 83 -12.67 14.03 -2.12
N VAL A 84 -11.52 14.45 -2.66
CA VAL A 84 -11.34 15.80 -3.23
C VAL A 84 -12.37 16.06 -4.33
N LEU A 85 -12.57 15.11 -5.25
CA LEU A 85 -13.56 15.25 -6.31
C LEU A 85 -15.01 15.29 -5.78
N LEU A 86 -15.32 14.50 -4.76
CA LEU A 86 -16.64 14.53 -4.10
C LEU A 86 -16.88 15.85 -3.36
N ALA A 87 -15.86 16.37 -2.67
CA ALA A 87 -15.94 17.62 -1.93
C ALA A 87 -16.03 18.83 -2.86
N LYS A 88 -15.41 18.78 -4.06
CA LYS A 88 -15.41 19.87 -5.04
C LYS A 88 -16.82 20.39 -5.35
N GLU A 89 -17.82 19.52 -5.37
CA GLU A 89 -19.20 19.89 -5.69
C GLU A 89 -19.97 20.46 -4.49
N LYS A 90 -19.40 20.41 -3.28
CA LYS A 90 -20.11 20.63 -2.00
C LYS A 90 -19.46 21.68 -1.11
N CYS A 91 -18.14 21.62 -0.93
CA CYS A 91 -17.39 22.49 -0.03
C CYS A 91 -15.95 22.73 -0.50
N SER A 92 -15.62 23.98 -0.83
CA SER A 92 -14.28 24.39 -1.31
C SER A 92 -13.20 24.21 -0.24
N ASP A 93 -13.50 24.56 1.01
CA ASP A 93 -12.51 24.51 2.09
C ASP A 93 -12.09 23.07 2.41
N ILE A 94 -13.07 22.15 2.48
CA ILE A 94 -12.82 20.72 2.67
C ILE A 94 -12.04 20.13 1.49
N CYS A 95 -12.33 20.59 0.26
CA CYS A 95 -11.62 20.15 -0.93
C CYS A 95 -10.12 20.52 -0.90
N GLU A 96 -9.77 21.74 -0.49
CA GLU A 96 -8.38 22.19 -0.36
C GLU A 96 -7.63 21.40 0.71
N GLU A 97 -8.27 21.17 1.86
CA GLU A 97 -7.70 20.39 2.96
C GLU A 97 -7.44 18.92 2.56
N LEU A 98 -8.41 18.28 1.90
CA LEU A 98 -8.24 16.92 1.39
C LEU A 98 -7.13 16.83 0.34
N TYR A 99 -7.00 17.84 -0.52
CA TYR A 99 -5.93 17.87 -1.50
C TYR A 99 -4.56 17.99 -0.82
N ALA A 100 -4.43 18.85 0.19
CA ALA A 100 -3.21 18.97 0.99
C ALA A 100 -2.85 17.62 1.68
N ILE A 101 -3.83 16.93 2.26
CA ILE A 101 -3.66 15.59 2.84
C ILE A 101 -3.13 14.60 1.78
N SER A 102 -3.70 14.62 0.56
CA SER A 102 -3.27 13.72 -0.51
C SER A 102 -1.79 13.91 -0.89
N LEU A 103 -1.29 15.14 -0.83
CA LEU A 103 0.11 15.45 -1.14
C LEU A 103 1.05 14.86 -0.09
N VAL A 104 0.68 14.94 1.20
CA VAL A 104 1.47 14.35 2.29
C VAL A 104 1.49 12.82 2.21
N ILE A 105 0.34 12.18 1.97
CA ILE A 105 0.25 10.71 1.79
C ILE A 105 1.12 10.26 0.60
N LYS A 106 1.12 11.01 -0.50
CA LYS A 106 1.95 10.73 -1.67
C LYS A 106 3.46 10.83 -1.37
N GLN A 107 3.86 11.75 -0.50
CA GLN A 107 5.26 11.89 -0.10
C GLN A 107 5.72 10.73 0.78
N MET A 108 4.83 10.22 1.64
CA MET A 108 5.13 9.06 2.49
C MET A 108 5.42 7.79 1.68
N SER A 109 4.84 7.66 0.49
CA SER A 109 5.08 6.54 -0.44
C SER A 109 6.20 6.80 -1.46
N SER A 110 6.63 8.05 -1.63
CA SER A 110 7.63 8.42 -2.63
C SER A 110 9.00 8.61 -2.01
N SER A 111 10.05 7.98 -2.55
CA SER A 111 11.44 8.24 -2.15
C SER A 111 11.95 9.67 -2.44
N LYS A 112 11.09 10.55 -2.97
CA LYS A 112 11.40 11.94 -3.30
C LYS A 112 11.03 12.86 -2.15
N LYS A 113 12.05 13.52 -1.59
CA LYS A 113 11.98 14.59 -0.59
C LYS A 113 11.28 15.85 -1.12
N GLN A 114 9.97 15.82 -1.31
CA GLN A 114 9.21 17.05 -1.14
C GLN A 114 8.79 17.08 0.33
N GLU A 115 9.13 18.15 1.04
CA GLU A 115 8.72 18.39 2.43
C GLU A 115 7.41 19.18 2.40
N ILE A 116 6.27 18.48 2.23
CA ILE A 116 4.96 19.08 2.54
C ILE A 116 4.58 18.56 3.91
N THR A 117 4.44 19.48 4.85
CA THR A 117 4.01 19.16 6.21
C THR A 117 2.70 19.90 6.50
N LEU A 118 1.77 19.18 7.11
CA LEU A 118 0.57 19.75 7.67
C LEU A 118 0.89 20.29 9.06
N LYS A 119 0.21 21.38 9.42
CA LYS A 119 0.26 21.93 10.77
C LYS A 119 -0.88 21.35 11.59
N MET A 120 -0.60 21.05 12.86
CA MET A 120 -1.66 20.69 13.80
C MET A 120 -2.62 21.88 13.95
N PRO A 121 -3.94 21.66 13.84
CA PRO A 121 -4.93 22.68 14.16
C PRO A 121 -4.88 23.11 15.62
N SER A 122 -5.36 24.32 15.92
CA SER A 122 -5.35 24.91 17.27
C SER A 122 -6.35 24.27 18.24
N GLU A 123 -7.37 23.59 17.71
CA GLU A 123 -8.29 22.76 18.49
C GLU A 123 -7.74 21.35 18.59
N THR A 124 -7.79 20.74 19.77
CA THR A 124 -7.10 19.46 20.04
C THR A 124 -8.04 18.32 20.40
N ASN A 125 -9.36 18.56 20.47
CA ASN A 125 -10.31 17.54 20.86
C ASN A 125 -11.56 17.57 19.97
N VAL A 126 -11.59 16.66 19.00
CA VAL A 126 -12.73 16.47 18.09
C VAL A 126 -13.22 15.03 18.27
N THR A 127 -14.47 14.86 18.70
CA THR A 127 -15.08 13.54 18.92
C THR A 127 -16.47 13.47 18.30
N TRP A 128 -16.61 12.72 17.19
CA TRP A 128 -17.88 12.55 16.45
C TRP A 128 -18.29 11.08 16.26
N GLN A 129 -17.46 10.12 16.68
CA GLN A 129 -17.55 8.69 16.30
C GLN A 129 -18.92 8.03 16.59
N ASP A 130 -19.64 8.50 17.60
CA ASP A 130 -20.98 8.01 17.97
C ASP A 130 -22.12 8.96 17.61
N LYS A 131 -21.84 9.99 16.81
CA LYS A 131 -22.73 11.14 16.63
C LYS A 131 -23.23 11.32 15.21
N VAL A 132 -22.84 10.43 14.30
CA VAL A 132 -23.42 10.34 12.96
C VAL A 132 -24.85 9.83 13.08
N THR A 133 -25.82 10.67 12.71
CA THR A 133 -27.24 10.38 12.71
C THR A 133 -27.77 10.10 11.31
N LEU A 134 -28.94 9.46 11.21
CA LEU A 134 -29.62 9.23 9.92
C LEU A 134 -29.89 10.54 9.15
N ASN A 135 -30.14 11.65 9.85
CA ASN A 135 -30.39 12.93 9.21
C ASN A 135 -29.15 13.46 8.47
N GLN A 136 -27.96 13.26 9.05
CA GLN A 136 -26.69 13.64 8.39
C GLN A 136 -26.35 12.68 7.24
N LEU A 137 -26.66 11.38 7.38
CA LEU A 137 -26.45 10.42 6.28
C LEU A 137 -27.35 10.68 5.07
N PHE A 138 -28.54 11.24 5.28
CA PHE A 138 -29.46 11.63 4.22
C PHE A 138 -29.31 13.10 3.78
N SER A 139 -28.33 13.83 4.32
CA SER A 139 -28.01 15.18 3.83
C SER A 139 -27.31 15.14 2.48
N GLN A 140 -27.08 16.30 1.88
CA GLN A 140 -26.35 16.40 0.61
C GLN A 140 -24.89 15.95 0.73
N GLU A 141 -24.35 15.96 1.95
CA GLU A 141 -22.98 15.62 2.32
C GLU A 141 -22.84 14.21 2.91
N GLY A 142 -23.94 13.45 3.04
CA GLY A 142 -23.94 12.14 3.69
C GLY A 142 -22.99 11.12 3.05
N ASP A 143 -22.86 11.13 1.73
CA ASP A 143 -21.88 10.34 0.98
C ASP A 143 -20.42 10.74 1.31
N LEU A 144 -20.14 12.03 1.42
CA LEU A 144 -18.84 12.60 1.74
C LEU A 144 -18.45 12.21 3.18
N ILE A 145 -19.40 12.29 4.11
CA ILE A 145 -19.24 11.81 5.49
C ILE A 145 -18.81 10.34 5.46
N VAL A 146 -19.59 9.44 4.84
CA VAL A 146 -19.26 7.99 4.81
C VAL A 146 -17.89 7.71 4.19
N HIS A 147 -17.50 8.44 3.14
CA HIS A 147 -16.18 8.26 2.54
C HIS A 147 -15.05 8.78 3.43
N LEU A 148 -15.26 9.86 4.19
CA LEU A 148 -14.29 10.35 5.19
C LEU A 148 -14.10 9.33 6.32
N LEU A 149 -15.20 8.74 6.82
CA LEU A 149 -15.15 7.66 7.81
C LEU A 149 -14.29 6.49 7.33
N ASN A 150 -14.52 6.08 6.08
CA ASN A 150 -13.78 4.99 5.47
C ASN A 150 -12.29 5.33 5.30
N LEU A 151 -11.98 6.57 4.88
CA LEU A 151 -10.59 7.02 4.75
C LEU A 151 -9.87 7.04 6.10
N GLU A 152 -10.53 7.50 7.17
CA GLU A 152 -9.95 7.48 8.52
C GLU A 152 -9.68 6.04 8.98
N ALA A 153 -10.61 5.11 8.77
CA ALA A 153 -10.42 3.70 9.10
C ALA A 153 -9.22 3.10 8.35
N LYS A 154 -9.09 3.37 7.04
CA LYS A 154 -7.93 2.93 6.23
C LYS A 154 -6.63 3.56 6.69
N LEU A 155 -6.65 4.83 7.10
CA LEU A 155 -5.47 5.51 7.64
C LEU A 155 -5.02 4.86 8.95
N ASN A 156 -5.96 4.49 9.82
CA ASN A 156 -5.65 3.81 11.07
C ASN A 156 -5.04 2.42 10.82
N ILE A 157 -5.52 1.69 9.81
CA ILE A 157 -4.90 0.41 9.38
C ILE A 157 -3.47 0.67 8.92
N PHE A 158 -3.25 1.63 8.02
CA PHE A 158 -1.93 1.99 7.53
C PHE A 158 -0.96 2.42 8.65
N LYS A 159 -1.45 3.17 9.65
CA LYS A 159 -0.67 3.56 10.83
C LYS A 159 -0.17 2.36 11.61
N GLU A 160 -1.01 1.33 11.80
CA GLU A 160 -0.60 0.13 12.52
C GLU A 160 0.34 -0.74 11.67
N GLU A 161 0.06 -0.91 10.37
CA GLU A 161 0.92 -1.64 9.43
C GLU A 161 2.31 -1.01 9.30
N SER A 162 2.42 0.32 9.41
CA SER A 162 3.65 1.08 9.17
C SER A 162 4.42 1.45 10.43
N LYS A 163 3.94 1.05 11.61
CA LYS A 163 4.39 1.52 12.91
C LYS A 163 5.88 1.30 13.19
N GLU A 164 6.45 0.22 12.67
CA GLU A 164 7.87 -0.12 12.89
C GLU A 164 8.80 0.50 11.83
N VAL A 165 8.26 0.81 10.65
CA VAL A 165 9.03 1.28 9.47
C VAL A 165 9.11 2.81 9.41
N MET A 166 8.09 3.53 9.89
CA MET A 166 8.02 4.98 9.75
C MET A 166 8.91 5.77 10.71
N THR A 167 9.45 6.89 10.20
CA THR A 167 10.17 7.88 10.99
C THR A 167 9.24 8.60 11.97
N SER A 168 9.81 9.21 13.02
CA SER A 168 9.04 10.00 13.99
C SER A 168 8.27 11.15 13.32
N GLU A 169 8.85 11.80 12.31
CA GLU A 169 8.23 12.87 11.55
C GLU A 169 7.02 12.36 10.74
N GLN A 170 7.16 11.20 10.09
CA GLN A 170 6.05 10.59 9.34
C GLN A 170 4.90 10.19 10.27
N LYS A 171 5.21 9.65 11.45
CA LYS A 171 4.22 9.33 12.49
C LYS A 171 3.47 10.57 12.96
N GLU A 172 4.18 11.68 13.20
CA GLU A 172 3.57 12.96 13.57
C GLU A 172 2.63 13.45 12.46
N GLN A 173 3.05 13.40 11.20
CA GLN A 173 2.21 13.78 10.06
C GLN A 173 0.96 12.89 9.95
N LEU A 174 1.04 11.59 10.22
CA LEU A 174 -0.12 10.70 10.23
C LEU A 174 -1.11 11.04 11.36
N GLU A 175 -0.64 11.46 12.52
CA GLU A 175 -1.52 11.96 13.59
C GLU A 175 -2.22 13.25 13.18
N ILE A 176 -1.50 14.17 12.54
CA ILE A 176 -2.08 15.43 12.03
C ILE A 176 -3.14 15.14 10.96
N ILE A 177 -2.90 14.19 10.06
CA ILE A 177 -3.89 13.77 9.06
C ILE A 177 -5.11 13.17 9.75
N SER A 178 -4.91 12.25 10.71
CA SER A 178 -6.01 11.63 11.47
C SER A 178 -6.87 12.69 12.16
N PHE A 179 -6.23 13.67 12.81
CA PHE A 179 -6.93 14.80 13.42
C PHE A 179 -7.71 15.61 12.37
N LYS A 180 -7.09 15.98 11.25
CA LYS A 180 -7.75 16.77 10.20
C LYS A 180 -8.95 16.03 9.61
N LEU A 181 -8.84 14.73 9.32
CA LEU A 181 -9.98 13.94 8.85
C LEU A 181 -11.14 13.94 9.85
N ARG A 182 -10.84 13.85 11.14
CA ARG A 182 -11.87 13.96 12.18
C ARG A 182 -12.51 15.34 12.21
N PHE A 183 -11.72 16.39 12.13
CA PHE A 183 -12.21 17.76 12.10
C PHE A 183 -13.13 18.01 10.90
N LEU A 184 -12.73 17.59 9.71
CA LEU A 184 -13.57 17.70 8.50
C LEU A 184 -14.89 16.93 8.66
N THR A 185 -14.84 15.75 9.27
CA THR A 185 -16.03 14.95 9.54
C THR A 185 -16.97 15.64 10.54
N ALA A 186 -16.42 16.18 11.64
CA ALA A 186 -17.19 16.96 12.61
C ALA A 186 -17.85 18.19 11.97
N GLN A 187 -17.13 18.93 11.13
CA GLN A 187 -17.65 20.09 10.42
C GLN A 187 -18.87 19.74 9.55
N LEU A 188 -18.87 18.57 8.89
CA LEU A 188 -20.00 18.09 8.08
C LEU A 188 -21.17 17.59 8.93
N ILE A 189 -20.90 17.07 10.12
CA ILE A 189 -21.90 16.59 11.09
C ILE A 189 -22.52 17.77 11.86
N GLY A 190 -21.83 18.92 11.91
CA GLY A 190 -22.26 20.13 12.62
C GLY A 190 -21.79 20.18 14.07
N GLU A 191 -20.59 19.64 14.35
CA GLU A 191 -19.96 19.60 15.66
C GLU A 191 -18.66 20.39 15.79
#